data_AF-A0A4Q4KLJ6-F1
#
_entry.id   AF-A0A4Q4KLJ6-F1
#
_cell.length_a   1.000
_cell.length_b   1.000
_cell.length_c   1.000
_cell.angle_alpha   90.00
_cell.angle_beta   90.00
_cell.angle_gamma   90.00
#
_symmetry.space_group_name_H-M   'P 1'
#
loop_
_entity.id
_entity.type
_entity.pdbx_description
1 polymer ?
#
loop_
_entity_poly.entity_id
_entity_poly.type
_entity_poly.pdbx_seq_one_letter_code
_entity_poly.pdbx_strand_id
1 'polypeptide(L)'
;MRIDKVYIEDFKNLKKFCIDLDENQMNTVLLGQNATGKSNFIEALVKIFKFLDLSNSSTRRFPEFKYWIRYQCHGKTITIEHLEVKNYIINIEGETKSPSLKYFFSDEGKKKYLPKYIFTYYSGTSNRLDEIFWEHQRNFYKEIIKKDFDTRRLDSLRRLFYVKPIHSFFVLMAFFSLQRMEKKSKVFLKDILGIEDLDSILFVLKEAKWDNEKGDPKFWGAEGLVKDFLDAVWDYSYSPIYHKATVYPDFRSKGVKENHLYLYLKDKESLKNFASKYFDIINQKPNNTSLFKALESCYISDMLKEAKVVVKKKKDGKVTFKELSEGEQQLLTVIGLLIFTREDESLVLLDEPDTHLNPVWKYDYLHYLKTLVKSKNKLESGEEIDELEEDKTTQIIINTHDPLVIGSMVKSQVRLFGKEIETQHLNAGKSKGKFEELKQQALNFAIEPDIDPQGLGVAGILTSELFGLPSILDKTTQIKLNRKRYLQGKLMRNELFGSEQDEYSDLKSEMEKLGFYEESEDYWFKQYLKEMSKVESFQNIQFSKEEKSNLNKRSQEIAKKIAKQKKEERK
;
A
#
# COMPACT_ATOMS: atom_id res chain seq x y z
N MET A 1 -13.45 9.77 0.19
CA MET A 1 -12.27 10.51 -0.27
C MET A 1 -11.67 9.73 -1.42
N ARG A 2 -11.44 10.37 -2.56
CA ARG A 2 -10.78 9.80 -3.74
C ARG A 2 -9.99 10.88 -4.46
N ILE A 3 -8.70 10.67 -4.66
CA ILE A 3 -7.85 11.50 -5.52
C ILE A 3 -8.13 11.09 -6.96
N ASP A 4 -8.43 12.07 -7.81
CA ASP A 4 -8.69 11.86 -9.23
C ASP A 4 -7.44 12.17 -10.04
N LYS A 5 -6.84 13.35 -9.83
CA LYS A 5 -5.77 13.85 -10.71
C LYS A 5 -4.72 14.58 -9.92
N VAL A 6 -3.46 14.38 -10.26
CA VAL A 6 -2.33 15.04 -9.62
C VAL A 6 -1.29 15.47 -10.63
N TYR A 7 -0.82 16.70 -10.48
CA TYR A 7 0.37 17.24 -11.13
C TYR A 7 1.40 17.64 -10.09
N ILE A 8 2.66 17.31 -10.32
CA ILE A 8 3.80 17.70 -9.49
C ILE A 8 4.87 18.31 -10.40
N GLU A 9 5.21 19.58 -10.18
CA GLU A 9 6.17 20.30 -11.03
C GLU A 9 7.59 19.75 -10.86
N ASP A 10 8.06 19.65 -9.61
CA ASP A 10 9.39 19.17 -9.30
C ASP A 10 9.44 18.63 -7.86
N PHE A 11 9.52 17.31 -7.75
CA PHE A 11 9.80 16.64 -6.48
C PHE A 11 10.68 15.41 -6.70
N LYS A 12 11.98 15.53 -6.41
CA LYS A 12 12.98 14.46 -6.61
C LYS A 12 13.00 13.97 -8.07
N ASN A 13 12.67 12.71 -8.33
CA ASN A 13 12.57 12.14 -9.67
C ASN A 13 11.19 12.38 -10.33
N LEU A 14 10.22 12.96 -9.62
CA LEU A 14 8.96 13.40 -10.21
C LEU A 14 9.15 14.81 -10.80
N LYS A 15 9.58 14.86 -12.06
CA LYS A 15 9.77 16.10 -12.81
C LYS A 15 8.60 16.30 -13.78
N LYS A 16 7.85 17.37 -13.60
CA LYS A 16 6.59 17.69 -14.31
C LYS A 16 5.75 16.43 -14.51
N PHE A 17 5.44 15.79 -13.39
CA PHE A 17 4.80 14.48 -13.36
C PHE A 17 3.28 14.64 -13.32
N CYS A 18 2.59 13.88 -14.17
CA CYS A 18 1.12 13.78 -14.18
C CYS A 18 0.64 12.36 -13.89
N ILE A 19 -0.46 12.27 -13.15
CA ILE A 19 -1.21 11.03 -12.98
C ILE A 19 -2.71 11.33 -12.99
N ASP A 20 -3.46 10.48 -13.70
CA ASP A 20 -4.91 10.54 -13.85
C ASP A 20 -5.49 9.19 -13.39
N LEU A 21 -6.12 9.18 -12.22
CA LEU A 21 -6.71 8.01 -11.58
C LEU A 21 -8.17 7.88 -12.01
N ASP A 22 -8.60 6.65 -12.33
CA ASP A 22 -9.98 6.41 -12.77
C ASP A 22 -10.98 6.74 -11.66
N GLU A 23 -11.93 7.63 -11.97
CA GLU A 23 -12.93 8.10 -11.02
C GLU A 23 -13.87 6.98 -10.54
N ASN A 24 -14.00 5.88 -11.27
CA ASN A 24 -14.84 4.75 -10.88
C ASN A 24 -14.10 3.74 -9.99
N GLN A 25 -12.81 3.94 -9.73
CA GLN A 25 -11.98 2.99 -8.99
C GLN A 25 -11.55 3.56 -7.63
N MET A 26 -11.87 2.82 -6.56
CA MET A 26 -11.39 3.15 -5.21
C MET A 26 -10.06 2.49 -4.89
N ASN A 27 -9.69 1.44 -5.64
CA ASN A 27 -8.42 0.74 -5.47
C ASN A 27 -7.55 0.99 -6.72
N THR A 28 -6.36 1.54 -6.51
CA THR A 28 -5.37 1.73 -7.59
C THR A 28 -4.06 1.06 -7.22
N VAL A 29 -3.49 0.30 -8.14
CA VAL A 29 -2.11 -0.18 -8.07
C VAL A 29 -1.20 0.68 -8.95
N LEU A 30 -0.11 1.14 -8.35
CA LEU A 30 1.00 1.79 -9.03
C LEU A 30 2.05 0.71 -9.32
N LEU A 31 2.39 0.54 -10.59
CA LEU A 31 3.32 -0.47 -11.06
C LEU A 31 4.42 0.19 -11.89
N GLY A 32 5.64 -0.32 -11.80
CA GLY A 32 6.75 0.12 -12.64
C GLY A 32 8.07 -0.37 -12.08
N GLN A 33 9.16 -0.20 -12.82
CA GLN A 33 10.49 -0.60 -12.35
C GLN A 33 10.93 0.16 -11.08
N ASN A 34 11.99 -0.30 -10.43
CA ASN A 34 12.56 0.42 -9.29
C ASN A 34 12.99 1.83 -9.71
N ALA A 35 12.93 2.77 -8.77
CA ALA A 35 13.30 4.17 -9.00
C ALA A 35 12.46 4.95 -10.05
N THR A 36 11.31 4.43 -10.49
CA THR A 36 10.37 5.18 -11.37
C THR A 36 9.54 6.24 -10.65
N GLY A 37 9.65 6.35 -9.31
CA GLY A 37 9.02 7.42 -8.53
C GLY A 37 7.75 7.04 -7.76
N LYS A 38 7.35 5.78 -7.74
CA LYS A 38 6.14 5.29 -7.03
C LYS A 38 6.11 5.67 -5.53
N SER A 39 7.14 5.29 -4.77
CA SER A 39 7.27 5.69 -3.36
C SER A 39 7.41 7.21 -3.18
N ASN A 40 8.05 7.90 -4.13
CA ASN A 40 8.15 9.36 -4.11
C ASN A 40 6.80 10.03 -4.36
N PHE A 41 5.91 9.41 -5.13
CA PHE A 41 4.55 9.89 -5.34
C PHE A 41 3.71 9.72 -4.08
N ILE A 42 3.80 8.57 -3.40
CA ILE A 42 3.20 8.39 -2.06
C ILE A 42 3.72 9.47 -1.10
N GLU A 43 5.04 9.70 -1.05
CA GLU A 43 5.62 10.75 -0.20
C GLU A 43 5.09 12.16 -0.55
N ALA A 44 4.94 12.47 -1.84
CA ALA A 44 4.39 13.74 -2.29
C ALA A 44 2.95 13.93 -1.84
N LEU A 45 2.09 12.90 -1.97
CA LEU A 45 0.72 12.93 -1.49
C LEU A 45 0.66 13.18 0.03
N VAL A 46 1.46 12.45 0.81
CA VAL A 46 1.53 12.65 2.27
C VAL A 46 1.96 14.08 2.59
N LYS A 47 2.97 14.63 1.90
CA LYS A 47 3.42 16.01 2.11
C LYS A 47 2.33 17.03 1.75
N ILE A 48 1.63 16.86 0.62
CA ILE A 48 0.51 17.73 0.22
C ILE A 48 -0.50 17.83 1.35
N PHE A 49 -1.03 16.71 1.82
CA PHE A 49 -2.05 16.72 2.87
C PHE A 49 -1.50 17.11 4.24
N LYS A 50 -0.24 16.82 4.55
CA LYS A 50 0.45 17.31 5.75
C LYS A 50 0.39 18.83 5.83
N PHE A 51 0.77 19.53 4.76
CA PHE A 51 0.82 20.99 4.79
C PHE A 51 -0.57 21.63 4.72
N LEU A 52 -1.53 20.97 4.09
CA LEU A 52 -2.94 21.37 4.14
C LEU A 52 -3.52 21.24 5.56
N ASP A 53 -3.25 20.15 6.27
CA ASP A 53 -3.74 19.95 7.64
C ASP A 53 -3.02 20.83 8.67
N LEU A 54 -1.71 21.08 8.52
CA LEU A 54 -0.96 21.95 9.42
C LEU A 54 -1.20 23.45 9.19
N SER A 55 -1.81 23.82 8.06
CA SER A 55 -2.28 25.20 7.83
C SER A 55 -3.49 25.49 8.71
N ASN A 56 -3.60 26.69 9.28
CA ASN A 56 -4.74 27.12 10.10
C ASN A 56 -5.25 28.47 9.61
N SER A 57 -6.43 28.93 10.06
CA SER A 57 -7.09 30.18 9.58
C SER A 57 -6.16 31.39 9.40
N SER A 58 -5.11 31.52 10.21
CA SER A 58 -4.19 32.66 10.26
C SER A 58 -2.85 32.40 9.55
N THR A 59 -2.30 31.19 9.60
CA THR A 59 -1.00 30.86 8.99
C THR A 59 -1.10 29.71 8.00
N ARG A 60 -0.51 29.90 6.82
CA ARG A 60 -0.43 28.88 5.77
C ARG A 60 0.96 28.26 5.76
N ARG A 61 1.01 26.97 5.46
CA ARG A 61 2.24 26.21 5.27
C ARG A 61 2.19 25.53 3.92
N PHE A 62 3.35 25.31 3.31
CA PHE A 62 3.46 24.84 1.94
C PHE A 62 4.56 23.78 1.85
N PRO A 63 4.40 22.76 0.99
CA PRO A 63 5.51 21.89 0.63
C PRO A 63 6.58 22.64 -0.18
N GLU A 64 7.76 22.04 -0.28
CA GLU A 64 8.91 22.58 -1.03
C GLU A 64 8.77 22.41 -2.56
N PHE A 65 7.61 21.96 -3.03
CA PHE A 65 7.34 21.70 -4.44
C PHE A 65 5.97 22.22 -4.84
N LYS A 66 5.85 22.58 -6.11
CA LYS A 66 4.59 23.03 -6.70
C LYS A 66 3.74 21.84 -7.14
N TYR A 67 2.43 21.97 -6.98
CA TYR A 67 1.50 20.91 -7.35
C TYR A 67 0.12 21.45 -7.72
N TRP A 68 -0.64 20.61 -8.40
CA TRP A 68 -2.07 20.75 -8.60
C TRP A 68 -2.72 19.40 -8.30
N ILE A 69 -3.81 19.39 -7.54
CA ILE A 69 -4.50 18.16 -7.17
C ILE A 69 -6.02 18.35 -7.24
N ARG A 70 -6.72 17.35 -7.78
CA ARG A 70 -8.17 17.23 -7.76
C ARG A 70 -8.56 15.95 -7.05
N TYR A 71 -9.52 16.06 -6.14
CA TYR A 71 -10.02 14.93 -5.36
C TYR A 71 -11.48 15.15 -4.95
N GLN A 72 -12.20 14.06 -4.76
CA GLN A 72 -13.54 14.01 -4.17
C GLN A 72 -13.45 13.73 -2.68
N CYS A 73 -14.08 14.53 -1.84
CA CYS A 73 -14.17 14.32 -0.39
C CYS A 73 -15.53 14.78 0.13
N HIS A 74 -16.18 13.96 0.98
CA HIS A 74 -17.49 14.29 1.57
C HIS A 74 -18.54 14.73 0.53
N GLY A 75 -18.60 14.03 -0.61
CA GLY A 75 -19.53 14.33 -1.70
C GLY A 75 -19.21 15.59 -2.52
N LYS A 76 -18.06 16.22 -2.32
CA LYS A 76 -17.62 17.41 -3.05
C LYS A 76 -16.37 17.14 -3.87
N THR A 77 -16.27 17.74 -5.05
CA THR A 77 -15.02 17.77 -5.81
C THR A 77 -14.23 19.03 -5.45
N ILE A 78 -13.02 18.85 -4.96
CA ILE A 78 -12.12 19.92 -4.56
C ILE A 78 -10.90 19.91 -5.49
N THR A 79 -10.53 21.09 -5.97
CA THR A 79 -9.27 21.33 -6.67
C THR A 79 -8.42 22.28 -5.84
N ILE A 80 -7.16 21.90 -5.62
CA ILE A 80 -6.17 22.73 -4.93
C ILE A 80 -4.98 22.94 -5.86
N GLU A 81 -4.61 24.20 -6.02
CA GLU A 81 -3.46 24.62 -6.79
C GLU A 81 -2.44 25.33 -5.90
N HIS A 82 -1.18 24.90 -6.02
CA HIS A 82 0.00 25.53 -5.44
C HIS A 82 1.09 25.61 -6.51
N LEU A 83 0.88 26.43 -7.54
CA LEU A 83 1.84 26.65 -8.64
C LEU A 83 2.64 27.96 -8.48
N GLU A 84 2.18 28.84 -7.60
CA GLU A 84 2.83 30.09 -7.23
C GLU A 84 3.45 30.00 -5.83
N VAL A 85 4.48 30.81 -5.60
CA VAL A 85 5.23 30.80 -4.33
C VAL A 85 4.31 31.19 -3.19
N LYS A 86 4.17 30.29 -2.19
CA LYS A 86 3.39 30.49 -0.96
C LYS A 86 1.93 30.93 -1.20
N ASN A 87 1.28 30.39 -2.24
CA ASN A 87 -0.12 30.68 -2.54
C ASN A 87 -0.95 29.39 -2.67
N TYR A 88 -2.22 29.44 -2.24
CA TYR A 88 -3.20 28.38 -2.48
C TYR A 88 -4.39 28.96 -3.25
N ILE A 89 -4.75 28.33 -4.36
CA ILE A 89 -6.03 28.56 -5.04
C ILE A 89 -6.88 27.31 -4.83
N ILE A 90 -8.09 27.50 -4.31
CA ILE A 90 -8.99 26.42 -3.93
C ILE A 90 -10.31 26.61 -4.66
N ASN A 91 -10.76 25.59 -5.38
CA ASN A 91 -12.02 25.59 -6.10
C ASN A 91 -12.84 24.38 -5.71
N ILE A 92 -14.14 24.57 -5.51
CA ILE A 92 -15.10 23.51 -5.18
C ILE A 92 -16.13 23.47 -6.31
N GLU A 93 -16.27 22.32 -6.97
CA GLU A 93 -17.25 22.19 -8.05
C GLU A 93 -18.68 22.36 -7.52
N GLY A 94 -19.50 23.09 -8.26
CA GLY A 94 -20.90 23.38 -7.90
C GLY A 94 -21.10 24.57 -6.95
N GLU A 95 -20.05 25.19 -6.42
CA GLU A 95 -20.15 26.43 -5.63
C GLU A 95 -19.88 27.66 -6.51
N THR A 96 -20.76 28.67 -6.45
CA THR A 96 -20.64 29.90 -7.26
C THR A 96 -19.49 30.80 -6.81
N LYS A 97 -19.00 30.63 -5.57
CA LYS A 97 -17.82 31.31 -5.03
C LYS A 97 -16.98 30.31 -4.24
N SER A 98 -15.68 30.29 -4.54
CA SER A 98 -14.71 29.52 -3.75
C SER A 98 -14.69 29.97 -2.29
N PRO A 99 -14.47 29.04 -1.34
CA PRO A 99 -14.38 29.38 0.07
C PRO A 99 -13.18 30.30 0.30
N SER A 100 -13.32 31.25 1.24
CA SER A 100 -12.16 32.00 1.70
C SER A 100 -11.11 31.05 2.27
N LEU A 101 -9.81 31.31 2.03
CA LEU A 101 -8.74 30.49 2.62
C LEU A 101 -8.86 30.44 4.15
N LYS A 102 -9.30 31.54 4.79
CA LYS A 102 -9.52 31.59 6.24
C LYS A 102 -10.54 30.54 6.69
N TYR A 103 -11.64 30.39 5.95
CA TYR A 103 -12.66 29.37 6.23
C TYR A 103 -12.16 27.96 5.87
N PHE A 104 -11.54 27.77 4.71
CA PHE A 104 -11.05 26.45 4.28
C PHE A 104 -10.13 25.81 5.32
N PHE A 105 -9.19 26.57 5.88
CA PHE A 105 -8.24 26.12 6.89
C PHE A 105 -8.72 26.27 8.34
N SER A 106 -9.99 26.60 8.56
CA SER A 106 -10.63 26.50 9.89
C SER A 106 -10.91 25.03 10.24
N ASP A 107 -11.18 24.74 11.51
CA ASP A 107 -11.53 23.38 11.94
C ASP A 107 -12.77 22.83 11.22
N GLU A 108 -13.75 23.69 10.94
CA GLU A 108 -14.96 23.34 10.18
C GLU A 108 -14.65 23.09 8.70
N GLY A 109 -13.85 23.98 8.09
CA GLY A 109 -13.44 23.84 6.69
C GLY A 109 -12.66 22.53 6.46
N LYS A 110 -11.71 22.21 7.35
CA LYS A 110 -10.94 20.96 7.27
C LYS A 110 -11.83 19.73 7.44
N LYS A 111 -12.84 19.77 8.31
CA LYS A 111 -13.81 18.66 8.44
C LYS A 111 -14.65 18.46 7.19
N LYS A 112 -14.84 19.52 6.39
CA LYS A 112 -15.69 19.48 5.18
C LYS A 112 -14.92 19.17 3.91
N TYR A 113 -13.65 19.56 3.85
CA TYR A 113 -12.87 19.56 2.61
C TYR A 113 -11.62 18.69 2.63
N LEU A 114 -11.15 18.23 3.80
CA LEU A 114 -10.01 17.32 3.90
C LEU A 114 -10.47 15.94 4.37
N PRO A 115 -9.80 14.85 3.95
CA PRO A 115 -10.11 13.51 4.44
C PRO A 115 -10.05 13.45 5.96
N LYS A 116 -10.87 12.60 6.57
CA LYS A 116 -10.82 12.41 8.03
C LYS A 116 -9.49 11.77 8.41
N TYR A 117 -9.07 10.75 7.67
CA TYR A 117 -7.80 10.07 7.89
C TYR A 117 -6.99 9.83 6.63
N ILE A 118 -5.67 9.87 6.80
CA ILE A 118 -4.68 9.45 5.82
C ILE A 118 -3.77 8.45 6.50
N PHE A 119 -3.86 7.20 6.07
CA PHE A 119 -3.02 6.11 6.55
C PHE A 119 -1.90 5.86 5.55
N THR A 120 -0.70 5.64 6.07
CA THR A 120 0.45 5.31 5.24
C THR A 120 1.21 4.16 5.85
N TYR A 121 1.42 3.10 5.08
CA TYR A 121 2.21 1.94 5.48
C TYR A 121 3.37 1.79 4.50
N TYR A 122 4.55 1.47 5.04
CA TYR A 122 5.74 1.14 4.27
C TYR A 122 6.41 -0.07 4.91
N SER A 123 6.70 -1.09 4.10
CA SER A 123 7.36 -2.32 4.57
C SER A 123 8.88 -2.25 4.57
N GLY A 124 9.47 -1.24 3.91
CA GLY A 124 10.93 -1.10 3.85
C GLY A 124 11.56 -0.58 5.15
N THR A 125 12.89 -0.62 5.19
CA THR A 125 13.69 -0.30 6.39
C THR A 125 13.96 1.19 6.59
N SER A 126 13.59 2.05 5.63
CA SER A 126 13.83 3.49 5.70
C SER A 126 12.80 4.21 6.57
N ASN A 127 13.28 5.04 7.51
CA ASN A 127 12.43 5.90 8.34
C ASN A 127 11.98 7.20 7.64
N ARG A 128 12.39 7.40 6.38
CA ARG A 128 12.15 8.66 5.65
C ARG A 128 10.67 9.05 5.60
N LEU A 129 9.78 8.07 5.40
CA LEU A 129 8.35 8.33 5.32
C LEU A 129 7.76 8.59 6.71
N ASP A 130 8.23 7.90 7.76
CA ASP A 130 7.82 8.08 9.16
C ASP A 130 8.10 9.51 9.66
N GLU A 131 9.28 10.06 9.35
CA GLU A 131 9.70 11.41 9.76
C GLU A 131 8.72 12.51 9.36
N ILE A 132 7.98 12.31 8.26
CA ILE A 132 6.99 13.28 7.77
C ILE A 132 5.84 13.43 8.77
N PHE A 133 5.52 12.39 9.54
CA PHE A 133 4.41 12.34 10.49
C PHE A 133 4.77 12.86 11.88
N TRP A 134 6.07 13.01 12.20
CA TRP A 134 6.52 13.38 13.55
C TRP A 134 5.92 14.70 14.06
N GLU A 135 5.66 15.66 13.17
CA GLU A 135 5.03 16.91 13.58
C GLU A 135 3.57 16.73 14.02
N HIS A 136 2.79 15.90 13.32
CA HIS A 136 1.43 15.55 13.74
C HIS A 136 1.44 14.73 15.03
N GLN A 137 2.39 13.81 15.17
CA GLN A 137 2.55 13.02 16.40
C GLN A 137 2.91 13.92 17.59
N ARG A 138 3.84 14.87 17.43
CA ARG A 138 4.19 15.84 18.48
C ARG A 138 3.02 16.74 18.86
N ASN A 139 2.26 17.23 17.88
CA ASN A 139 1.08 18.07 18.15
C ASN A 139 0.01 17.26 18.89
N PHE A 140 -0.24 16.02 18.48
CA PHE A 140 -1.14 15.11 19.18
C PHE A 140 -0.69 14.87 20.61
N TYR A 141 0.58 14.48 20.81
CA TYR A 141 1.20 14.25 22.13
C TYR A 141 0.99 15.44 23.08
N LYS A 142 1.30 16.65 22.63
CA LYS A 142 1.16 17.87 23.44
C LYS A 142 -0.24 18.13 23.94
N GLU A 143 -1.28 17.68 23.23
CA GLU A 143 -2.66 17.85 23.63
C GLU A 143 -3.11 16.75 24.60
N ILE A 144 -2.78 15.48 24.32
CA ILE A 144 -3.28 14.32 25.09
C ILE A 144 -2.71 14.21 26.51
N ILE A 145 -1.55 14.81 26.76
CA ILE A 145 -0.89 14.83 28.09
C ILE A 145 -1.45 15.91 29.02
N LYS A 146 -2.27 16.83 28.52
CA LYS A 146 -2.85 17.89 29.35
C LYS A 146 -3.93 17.32 30.27
N LYS A 147 -3.93 17.77 31.53
CA LYS A 147 -4.90 17.35 32.54
C LYS A 147 -6.36 17.70 32.17
N ASP A 148 -6.58 18.81 31.49
CA ASP A 148 -7.88 19.34 31.07
C ASP A 148 -8.24 18.95 29.62
N PHE A 149 -7.59 17.92 29.07
CA PHE A 149 -7.82 17.48 27.71
C PHE A 149 -9.28 17.07 27.46
N ASP A 150 -9.94 17.77 26.53
CA ASP A 150 -11.30 17.41 26.09
C ASP A 150 -11.27 16.18 25.18
N THR A 151 -11.63 15.02 25.73
CA THR A 151 -11.68 13.74 25.02
C THR A 151 -12.59 13.78 23.80
N ARG A 152 -13.60 14.66 23.75
CA ARG A 152 -14.50 14.79 22.58
C ARG A 152 -13.77 15.31 21.34
N ARG A 153 -12.62 15.96 21.51
CA ARG A 153 -11.78 16.43 20.40
C ARG A 153 -10.87 15.34 19.85
N LEU A 154 -10.73 14.20 20.55
CA LEU A 154 -9.81 13.11 20.23
C LEU A 154 -9.89 12.68 18.76
N ASP A 155 -11.10 12.59 18.22
CA ASP A 155 -11.34 12.19 16.84
C ASP A 155 -10.73 13.15 15.80
N SER A 156 -10.67 14.43 16.12
CA SER A 156 -10.24 15.52 15.24
C SER A 156 -8.76 15.92 15.36
N LEU A 157 -8.04 15.42 16.37
CA LEU A 157 -6.69 15.90 16.68
C LEU A 157 -5.60 15.46 15.71
N ARG A 158 -5.82 14.34 15.02
CA ARG A 158 -4.81 13.77 14.13
C ARG A 158 -5.49 13.14 12.94
N ARG A 159 -5.14 13.62 11.74
CA ARG A 159 -5.60 13.07 10.46
C ARG A 159 -4.59 12.12 9.83
N LEU A 160 -3.31 12.41 9.98
CA LEU A 160 -2.23 11.63 9.36
C LEU A 160 -1.70 10.55 10.32
N PHE A 161 -1.63 9.31 9.85
CA PHE A 161 -1.18 8.14 10.61
C PHE A 161 -0.13 7.37 9.81
N TYR A 162 1.09 7.30 10.35
CA TYR A 162 2.09 6.35 9.87
C TYR A 162 1.90 5.02 10.57
N VAL A 163 1.67 3.97 9.81
CA VAL A 163 1.37 2.64 10.32
C VAL A 163 2.66 1.91 10.68
N LYS A 164 2.74 1.42 11.93
CA LYS A 164 3.86 0.64 12.45
C LYS A 164 3.39 -0.76 12.87
N PRO A 165 4.29 -1.76 12.94
CA PRO A 165 3.94 -3.11 13.39
C PRO A 165 3.24 -3.14 14.75
N ILE A 166 3.56 -2.23 15.69
CA ILE A 166 2.88 -2.13 16.99
C ILE A 166 1.36 -1.90 16.87
N HIS A 167 0.88 -1.33 15.76
CA HIS A 167 -0.55 -1.10 15.55
C HIS A 167 -1.35 -2.38 15.32
N SER A 168 -0.72 -3.47 14.89
CA SER A 168 -1.38 -4.78 14.80
C SER A 168 -1.93 -5.24 16.16
N PHE A 169 -1.19 -4.99 17.23
CA PHE A 169 -1.64 -5.26 18.60
C PHE A 169 -2.88 -4.42 18.95
N PHE A 170 -2.87 -3.13 18.60
CA PHE A 170 -4.00 -2.24 18.90
C PHE A 170 -5.27 -2.69 18.18
N VAL A 171 -5.11 -3.11 16.92
CA VAL A 171 -6.19 -3.68 16.11
C VAL A 171 -6.71 -4.97 16.73
N LEU A 172 -5.83 -5.88 17.13
CA LEU A 172 -6.20 -7.16 17.72
C LEU A 172 -6.97 -6.96 19.03
N MET A 173 -6.51 -6.03 19.88
CA MET A 173 -7.26 -5.61 21.06
C MET A 173 -8.64 -5.08 20.71
N ALA A 174 -8.74 -4.18 19.73
CA ALA A 174 -10.01 -3.63 19.29
C ALA A 174 -10.98 -4.73 18.80
N PHE A 175 -10.46 -5.73 18.08
CA PHE A 175 -11.24 -6.86 17.60
C PHE A 175 -11.83 -7.71 18.73
N PHE A 176 -11.10 -7.93 19.82
CA PHE A 176 -11.59 -8.74 20.95
C PHE A 176 -12.33 -7.94 22.04
N SER A 177 -12.11 -6.63 22.11
CA SER A 177 -12.77 -5.75 23.09
C SER A 177 -14.14 -5.23 22.65
N LEU A 178 -14.35 -5.01 21.34
CA LEU A 178 -15.57 -4.40 20.82
C LEU A 178 -16.42 -5.42 20.07
N GLN A 179 -17.64 -5.67 20.54
CA GLN A 179 -18.53 -6.71 19.97
C GLN A 179 -18.80 -6.53 18.46
N ARG A 180 -18.95 -5.29 17.99
CA ARG A 180 -19.13 -4.98 16.56
C ARG A 180 -17.90 -5.42 15.75
N MET A 181 -16.72 -5.18 16.29
CA MET A 181 -15.46 -5.52 15.63
C MET A 181 -15.19 -7.01 15.66
N GLU A 182 -15.47 -7.67 16.76
CA GLU A 182 -15.36 -9.14 16.87
C GLU A 182 -16.18 -9.83 15.78
N LYS A 183 -17.39 -9.33 15.50
CA LYS A 183 -18.22 -9.84 14.40
C LYS A 183 -17.61 -9.57 13.01
N LYS A 184 -17.14 -8.34 12.77
CA LYS A 184 -16.56 -7.93 11.47
C LYS A 184 -15.25 -8.65 11.16
N SER A 185 -14.38 -8.82 12.14
CA SER A 185 -13.05 -9.40 11.96
C SER A 185 -13.04 -10.92 12.06
N LYS A 186 -14.15 -11.56 12.44
CA LYS A 186 -14.23 -13.01 12.69
C LYS A 186 -13.69 -13.86 11.53
N VAL A 187 -14.17 -13.60 10.31
CA VAL A 187 -13.75 -14.31 9.09
C VAL A 187 -12.25 -14.13 8.87
N PHE A 188 -11.78 -12.88 8.96
CA PHE A 188 -10.36 -12.56 8.81
C PHE A 188 -9.47 -13.28 9.85
N LEU A 189 -9.83 -13.20 11.13
CA LEU A 189 -9.05 -13.81 12.20
C LEU A 189 -9.05 -15.34 12.08
N LYS A 190 -10.22 -15.97 11.89
CA LYS A 190 -10.35 -17.43 11.91
C LYS A 190 -9.89 -18.09 10.61
N ASP A 191 -10.35 -17.59 9.48
CA ASP A 191 -10.22 -18.29 8.20
C ASP A 191 -8.87 -17.98 7.54
N ILE A 192 -8.31 -16.78 7.76
CA ILE A 192 -7.05 -16.34 7.15
C ILE A 192 -5.88 -16.47 8.14
N LEU A 193 -6.01 -15.91 9.35
CA LEU A 193 -4.92 -15.96 10.35
C LEU A 193 -4.96 -17.21 11.26
N GLY A 194 -6.04 -17.99 11.22
CA GLY A 194 -6.21 -19.16 12.10
C GLY A 194 -6.33 -18.83 13.59
N ILE A 195 -6.62 -17.58 13.95
CA ILE A 195 -6.81 -17.08 15.31
C ILE A 195 -8.26 -17.30 15.74
N GLU A 196 -8.46 -18.12 16.77
CA GLU A 196 -9.78 -18.51 17.26
C GLU A 196 -10.29 -17.62 18.39
N ASP A 197 -9.42 -17.26 19.32
CA ASP A 197 -9.75 -16.39 20.46
C ASP A 197 -8.50 -15.74 21.08
N LEU A 198 -8.73 -14.74 21.92
CA LEU A 198 -7.71 -14.16 22.80
C LEU A 198 -7.47 -15.06 24.01
N ASP A 199 -6.21 -15.29 24.36
CA ASP A 199 -5.85 -15.97 25.61
C ASP A 199 -5.56 -14.97 26.73
N SER A 200 -4.59 -14.08 26.57
CA SER A 200 -4.24 -13.07 27.58
C SER A 200 -3.43 -11.90 27.01
N ILE A 201 -3.30 -10.82 27.78
CA ILE A 201 -2.51 -9.64 27.41
C ILE A 201 -1.66 -9.22 28.61
N LEU A 202 -0.36 -9.03 28.39
CA LEU A 202 0.54 -8.40 29.35
C LEU A 202 1.04 -7.08 28.79
N PHE A 203 0.65 -5.97 29.41
CA PHE A 203 1.27 -4.67 29.16
C PHE A 203 2.54 -4.58 29.99
N VAL A 204 3.65 -4.29 29.32
CA VAL A 204 4.93 -3.94 29.92
C VAL A 204 5.11 -2.44 29.72
N LEU A 205 4.91 -1.69 30.80
CA LEU A 205 5.12 -0.26 30.82
C LEU A 205 6.53 0.03 31.33
N LYS A 206 7.16 1.08 30.81
CA LYS A 206 8.42 1.63 31.32
C LYS A 206 8.20 3.05 31.83
N GLU A 207 9.04 3.44 32.78
CA GLU A 207 9.08 4.81 33.27
C GLU A 207 9.45 5.77 32.12
N ALA A 208 8.53 6.68 31.81
CA ALA A 208 8.73 7.74 30.84
C ALA A 208 9.06 9.05 31.56
N LYS A 209 9.73 9.97 30.87
CA LYS A 209 10.01 11.30 31.40
C LYS A 209 8.79 12.19 31.23
N TRP A 210 8.10 12.47 32.34
CA TRP A 210 7.06 13.48 32.42
C TRP A 210 7.63 14.75 33.05
N ASP A 211 7.33 15.91 32.47
CA ASP A 211 7.81 17.20 33.00
C ASP A 211 7.08 17.61 34.31
N ASN A 212 5.97 16.94 34.64
CA ASN A 212 5.11 17.28 35.78
C ASN A 212 5.26 16.28 36.94
N GLU A 213 5.81 16.75 38.07
CA GLU A 213 5.89 15.98 39.32
C GLU A 213 4.52 15.76 40.02
N LYS A 214 3.43 16.31 39.49
CA LYS A 214 2.09 16.34 40.11
C LYS A 214 1.07 15.35 39.53
N GLY A 215 1.44 14.56 38.53
CA GLY A 215 0.54 13.57 37.92
C GLY A 215 0.35 12.33 38.81
N ASP A 216 -0.23 11.26 38.25
CA ASP A 216 -0.52 10.06 39.02
C ASP A 216 0.77 9.30 39.40
N PRO A 217 1.07 9.09 40.70
CA PRO A 217 2.30 8.45 41.14
C PRO A 217 2.37 6.96 40.76
N LYS A 218 1.23 6.29 40.51
CA LYS A 218 1.23 4.90 40.02
C LYS A 218 1.87 4.79 38.63
N PHE A 219 1.81 5.88 37.87
CA PHE A 219 2.22 5.92 36.47
C PHE A 219 3.29 6.98 36.22
N TRP A 220 4.16 7.21 37.21
CA TRP A 220 5.30 8.14 37.11
C TRP A 220 4.91 9.55 36.64
N GLY A 221 3.79 10.07 37.15
CA GLY A 221 3.34 11.43 36.84
C GLY A 221 2.52 11.57 35.56
N ALA A 222 2.00 10.47 35.01
CA ALA A 222 1.11 10.52 33.85
C ALA A 222 -0.18 11.34 34.14
N GLU A 223 -0.63 12.09 33.13
CA GLU A 223 -1.85 12.90 33.15
C GLU A 223 -2.69 12.70 31.88
N GLY A 224 -3.89 13.30 31.85
CA GLY A 224 -4.77 13.32 30.69
C GLY A 224 -5.20 11.94 30.21
N LEU A 225 -5.27 11.77 28.89
CA LEU A 225 -5.80 10.56 28.25
C LEU A 225 -5.01 9.30 28.62
N VAL A 226 -3.69 9.43 28.82
CA VAL A 226 -2.80 8.31 29.15
C VAL A 226 -3.14 7.78 30.54
N LYS A 227 -3.30 8.67 31.51
CA LYS A 227 -3.65 8.31 32.88
C LYS A 227 -5.02 7.63 32.94
N ASP A 228 -6.02 8.17 32.24
CA ASP A 228 -7.37 7.59 32.20
C ASP A 228 -7.38 6.17 31.60
N PHE A 229 -6.58 5.95 30.55
CA PHE A 229 -6.40 4.61 29.97
C PHE A 229 -5.70 3.66 30.95
N LEU A 230 -4.60 4.10 31.56
CA LEU A 230 -3.81 3.27 32.48
C LEU A 230 -4.56 2.93 33.76
N ASP A 231 -5.36 3.85 34.30
CA ASP A 231 -6.26 3.59 35.44
C ASP A 231 -7.25 2.47 35.09
N ALA A 232 -7.85 2.50 33.90
CA ALA A 232 -8.74 1.43 33.47
C ALA A 232 -8.01 0.09 33.33
N VAL A 233 -6.80 0.04 32.75
CA VAL A 233 -6.03 -1.22 32.65
C VAL A 233 -5.66 -1.73 34.05
N TRP A 234 -5.28 -0.83 34.96
CA TRP A 234 -4.91 -1.16 36.33
C TRP A 234 -6.05 -1.84 37.08
N ASP A 235 -7.27 -1.30 37.01
CA ASP A 235 -8.45 -1.83 37.73
C ASP A 235 -8.80 -3.27 37.33
N TYR A 236 -8.50 -3.68 36.09
CA TYR A 236 -8.78 -5.03 35.58
C TYR A 236 -7.54 -5.92 35.50
N SER A 237 -6.38 -5.40 35.91
CA SER A 237 -5.17 -6.20 35.96
C SER A 237 -5.23 -7.16 37.14
N TYR A 238 -4.87 -8.43 36.90
CA TYR A 238 -4.91 -9.46 37.94
C TYR A 238 -4.04 -9.12 39.16
N SER A 239 -2.82 -8.64 38.90
CA SER A 239 -1.93 -8.08 39.92
C SER A 239 -0.92 -7.15 39.25
N PRO A 240 -0.99 -5.83 39.50
CA PRO A 240 0.05 -4.91 39.06
C PRO A 240 1.39 -5.21 39.74
N ILE A 241 2.48 -5.28 38.98
CA ILE A 241 3.82 -5.58 39.51
C ILE A 241 4.81 -4.50 39.07
N TYR A 242 5.41 -3.81 40.04
CA TYR A 242 6.57 -2.96 39.80
C TYR A 242 7.85 -3.79 39.86
N HIS A 243 8.72 -3.64 38.87
CA HIS A 243 9.98 -4.34 38.84
C HIS A 243 11.08 -3.51 38.16
N LYS A 244 12.26 -3.47 38.77
CA LYS A 244 13.43 -2.77 38.24
C LYS A 244 14.24 -3.71 37.34
N ALA A 245 13.94 -3.69 36.05
CA ALA A 245 14.56 -4.55 35.06
C ALA A 245 15.94 -4.06 34.63
N THR A 246 16.81 -4.98 34.20
CA THR A 246 18.02 -4.65 33.44
C THR A 246 17.73 -4.82 31.95
N VAL A 247 18.01 -3.80 31.15
CA VAL A 247 17.70 -3.74 29.72
C VAL A 247 18.99 -3.51 28.97
N TYR A 248 19.18 -4.17 27.83
CA TYR A 248 20.40 -4.08 27.04
C TYR A 248 20.08 -3.39 25.71
N PRO A 249 20.32 -2.06 25.58
CA PRO A 249 20.05 -1.31 24.35
C PRO A 249 20.74 -1.85 23.11
N ASP A 250 21.95 -2.40 23.27
CA ASP A 250 22.67 -3.09 22.21
C ASP A 250 23.46 -4.27 22.79
N PHE A 251 24.05 -5.10 21.91
CA PHE A 251 24.80 -6.30 22.28
C PHE A 251 26.10 -6.01 23.05
N ARG A 252 26.55 -4.75 23.12
CA ARG A 252 27.76 -4.32 23.85
C ARG A 252 27.43 -3.67 25.18
N SER A 253 26.17 -3.31 25.40
CA SER A 253 25.71 -2.65 26.60
C SER A 253 25.97 -3.52 27.82
N LYS A 254 26.42 -2.89 28.90
CA LYS A 254 26.53 -3.53 30.22
C LYS A 254 25.17 -3.64 30.94
N GLY A 255 24.09 -3.22 30.28
CA GLY A 255 22.75 -3.17 30.84
C GLY A 255 22.46 -1.82 31.51
N VAL A 256 21.27 -1.30 31.26
CA VAL A 256 20.70 -0.10 31.87
C VAL A 256 19.54 -0.52 32.76
N LYS A 257 19.45 0.04 33.97
CA LYS A 257 18.32 -0.22 34.86
C LYS A 257 17.13 0.65 34.45
N GLU A 258 15.99 0.01 34.23
CA GLU A 258 14.72 0.66 33.92
C GLU A 258 13.64 0.20 34.91
N ASN A 259 12.80 1.14 35.37
CA ASN A 259 11.63 0.81 36.16
C ASN A 259 10.49 0.38 35.22
N HIS A 260 9.93 -0.79 35.48
CA HIS A 260 8.81 -1.32 34.72
C HIS A 260 7.58 -1.54 35.61
N LEU A 261 6.41 -1.42 34.99
CA LEU A 261 5.12 -1.80 35.54
C LEU A 261 4.47 -2.83 34.62
N TYR A 262 4.12 -3.98 35.18
CA TYR A 262 3.49 -5.09 34.49
C TYR A 262 2.00 -5.14 34.83
N LEU A 263 1.15 -5.08 33.82
CA LEU A 263 -0.30 -5.11 33.94
C LEU A 263 -0.85 -6.27 33.11
N TYR A 264 -1.42 -7.28 33.77
CA TYR A 264 -1.85 -8.54 33.14
C TYR A 264 -3.36 -8.68 33.09
N LEU A 265 -3.91 -8.78 31.88
CA LEU A 265 -5.30 -9.15 31.61
C LEU A 265 -5.37 -10.64 31.29
N LYS A 266 -6.08 -11.39 32.14
CA LYS A 266 -6.10 -12.85 32.12
C LYS A 266 -6.83 -13.47 30.93
N ASP A 267 -7.82 -12.78 30.35
CA ASP A 267 -8.70 -13.31 29.31
C ASP A 267 -9.45 -12.21 28.52
N LYS A 268 -10.22 -12.63 27.52
CA LYS A 268 -11.10 -11.76 26.71
C LYS A 268 -12.16 -11.03 27.53
N GLU A 269 -12.66 -11.63 28.61
CA GLU A 269 -13.69 -11.00 29.43
C GLU A 269 -13.10 -9.81 30.19
N SER A 270 -11.91 -9.97 30.79
CA SER A 270 -11.16 -8.88 31.39
C SER A 270 -10.88 -7.75 30.40
N LEU A 271 -10.52 -8.07 29.15
CA LEU A 271 -10.34 -7.07 28.09
C LEU A 271 -11.63 -6.29 27.78
N LYS A 272 -12.78 -6.97 27.68
CA LYS A 272 -14.06 -6.33 27.41
C LYS A 272 -14.49 -5.40 28.56
N ASN A 273 -14.31 -5.85 29.79
CA ASN A 273 -14.66 -5.07 30.98
C ASN A 273 -13.77 -3.84 31.13
N PHE A 274 -12.45 -3.99 30.89
CA PHE A 274 -11.51 -2.87 30.78
C PHE A 274 -11.97 -1.85 29.74
N ALA A 275 -12.28 -2.31 28.52
CA ALA A 275 -12.69 -1.41 27.44
C ALA A 275 -13.97 -0.66 27.82
N SER A 276 -14.96 -1.33 28.39
CA SER A 276 -16.19 -0.68 28.89
C SER A 276 -15.87 0.43 29.90
N LYS A 277 -15.07 0.12 30.92
CA LYS A 277 -14.67 1.09 31.95
C LYS A 277 -13.94 2.28 31.36
N TYR A 278 -13.04 2.05 30.41
CA TYR A 278 -12.33 3.13 29.72
C TYR A 278 -13.30 4.09 29.02
N PHE A 279 -14.30 3.55 28.29
CA PHE A 279 -15.33 4.37 27.64
C PHE A 279 -16.19 5.15 28.63
N ASP A 280 -16.49 4.55 29.78
CA ASP A 280 -17.20 5.22 30.88
C ASP A 280 -16.38 6.39 31.45
N ILE A 281 -15.07 6.20 31.69
CA ILE A 281 -14.17 7.26 32.20
C ILE A 281 -14.17 8.47 31.26
N ILE A 282 -14.05 8.24 29.95
CA ILE A 282 -13.97 9.34 28.98
C ILE A 282 -15.35 9.88 28.56
N ASN A 283 -16.44 9.34 29.11
CA ASN A 283 -17.83 9.66 28.77
C ASN A 283 -18.13 9.57 27.26
N GLN A 284 -17.69 8.49 26.61
CA GLN A 284 -17.93 8.25 25.19
C GLN A 284 -18.58 6.90 24.93
N LYS A 285 -19.32 6.80 23.84
CA LYS A 285 -19.79 5.49 23.37
C LYS A 285 -18.60 4.64 22.89
N PRO A 286 -18.63 3.32 23.13
CA PRO A 286 -17.63 2.41 22.60
C PRO A 286 -17.44 2.59 21.11
N ASN A 287 -16.25 3.04 20.74
CA ASN A 287 -15.87 3.24 19.36
C ASN A 287 -14.41 2.87 19.17
N ASN A 288 -14.11 2.36 17.98
CA ASN A 288 -12.81 1.85 17.63
C ASN A 288 -11.74 2.93 17.83
N THR A 289 -11.93 4.08 17.20
CA THR A 289 -10.95 5.16 17.08
C THR A 289 -10.45 5.66 18.43
N SER A 290 -11.33 5.85 19.41
CA SER A 290 -10.95 6.29 20.75
C SER A 290 -10.07 5.26 21.45
N LEU A 291 -10.41 3.96 21.39
CA LEU A 291 -9.58 2.91 22.00
C LEU A 291 -8.19 2.83 21.35
N PHE A 292 -8.12 2.89 20.01
CA PHE A 292 -6.84 2.90 19.30
C PHE A 292 -5.99 4.12 19.67
N LYS A 293 -6.59 5.31 19.73
CA LYS A 293 -5.89 6.54 20.11
C LYS A 293 -5.43 6.53 21.57
N ALA A 294 -6.11 5.81 22.45
CA ALA A 294 -5.69 5.61 23.84
C ALA A 294 -4.51 4.64 23.98
N LEU A 295 -4.52 3.56 23.20
CA LEU A 295 -3.37 2.66 23.12
C LEU A 295 -2.15 3.38 22.50
N GLU A 296 -2.42 4.14 21.45
CA GLU A 296 -1.42 4.94 20.78
C GLU A 296 -0.88 6.07 21.64
N SER A 297 -1.71 6.69 22.50
CA SER A 297 -1.25 7.72 23.44
C SER A 297 -0.20 7.15 24.39
N CYS A 298 -0.41 5.94 24.92
CA CYS A 298 0.57 5.27 25.77
C CYS A 298 1.89 4.96 25.05
N TYR A 299 1.81 4.60 23.77
CA TYR A 299 2.99 4.37 22.94
C TYR A 299 3.75 5.66 22.60
N ILE A 300 3.03 6.72 22.21
CA ILE A 300 3.62 8.03 21.87
C ILE A 300 4.24 8.70 23.09
N SER A 301 3.65 8.52 24.28
CA SER A 301 4.22 9.00 25.54
C SER A 301 5.41 8.18 26.05
N ASP A 302 5.95 7.28 25.22
CA ASP A 302 7.08 6.40 25.53
C ASP A 302 6.88 5.54 26.81
N MET A 303 5.63 5.30 27.21
CA MET A 303 5.31 4.49 28.38
C MET A 303 5.13 3.01 28.02
N LEU A 304 4.53 2.72 26.87
CA LEU A 304 4.34 1.34 26.42
C LEU A 304 5.64 0.78 25.83
N LYS A 305 6.35 -0.05 26.60
CA LYS A 305 7.56 -0.74 26.15
C LYS A 305 7.23 -1.91 25.24
N GLU A 306 6.28 -2.74 25.67
CA GLU A 306 5.85 -3.93 24.95
C GLU A 306 4.44 -4.30 25.38
N ALA A 307 3.66 -4.87 24.46
CA ALA A 307 2.45 -5.60 24.81
C ALA A 307 2.58 -7.04 24.33
N LYS A 308 2.54 -8.00 25.26
CA LYS A 308 2.59 -9.42 24.94
C LYS A 308 1.16 -9.94 24.88
N VAL A 309 0.65 -10.10 23.67
CA VAL A 309 -0.65 -10.72 23.45
C VAL A 309 -0.47 -12.19 23.15
N VAL A 310 -1.20 -13.02 23.88
CA VAL A 310 -1.30 -14.45 23.62
C VAL A 310 -2.66 -14.71 22.97
N VAL A 311 -2.65 -15.38 21.82
CA VAL A 311 -3.85 -15.80 21.10
C VAL A 311 -3.91 -17.32 21.00
N LYS A 312 -5.11 -17.86 20.85
CA LYS A 312 -5.35 -19.28 20.54
C LYS A 312 -5.46 -19.45 19.03
N LYS A 313 -4.57 -20.23 18.45
CA LYS A 313 -4.57 -20.62 17.04
C LYS A 313 -5.06 -22.05 16.87
N LYS A 314 -5.76 -22.28 15.76
CA LYS A 314 -6.34 -23.58 15.39
C LYS A 314 -5.31 -24.71 15.28
N LYS A 315 -4.10 -24.41 14.79
CA LYS A 315 -3.03 -25.40 14.57
C LYS A 315 -1.93 -25.35 15.64
N ASP A 316 -1.61 -24.15 16.12
CA ASP A 316 -0.40 -23.91 16.93
C ASP A 316 -0.70 -23.79 18.44
N GLY A 317 -1.97 -23.91 18.85
CA GLY A 317 -2.36 -23.76 20.26
C GLY A 317 -2.19 -22.32 20.74
N LYS A 318 -1.53 -22.08 21.87
CA LYS A 318 -1.31 -20.74 22.41
C LYS A 318 -0.01 -20.17 21.86
N VAL A 319 -0.10 -19.04 21.16
CA VAL A 319 1.07 -18.34 20.63
C VAL A 319 1.05 -16.89 21.05
N THR A 320 2.23 -16.35 21.35
CA THR A 320 2.43 -14.92 21.51
C THR A 320 2.41 -14.23 20.16
N PHE A 321 2.05 -12.95 20.14
CA PHE A 321 2.00 -12.16 18.92
C PHE A 321 3.32 -12.15 18.13
N LYS A 322 4.45 -12.12 18.84
CA LYS A 322 5.80 -12.15 18.24
C LYS A 322 6.14 -13.48 17.58
N GLU A 323 5.44 -14.55 17.93
CA GLU A 323 5.61 -15.89 17.33
C GLU A 323 4.75 -16.06 16.07
N LEU A 324 3.87 -15.10 15.74
CA LEU A 324 3.22 -15.05 14.43
C LEU A 324 4.27 -14.76 13.35
N SER A 325 4.09 -15.36 12.18
CA SER A 325 4.94 -15.07 11.02
C SER A 325 4.87 -13.59 10.63
N GLU A 326 5.95 -13.06 10.05
CA GLU A 326 6.01 -11.67 9.58
C GLU A 326 4.85 -11.34 8.62
N GLY A 327 4.49 -12.30 7.75
CA GLY A 327 3.33 -12.18 6.86
C GLY A 327 2.00 -12.07 7.60
N GLU A 328 1.76 -12.85 8.67
CA GLU A 328 0.56 -12.74 9.51
C GLU A 328 0.50 -11.37 10.21
N GLN A 329 1.64 -10.92 10.76
CA GLN A 329 1.72 -9.61 11.42
C GLN A 329 1.49 -8.47 10.43
N GLN A 330 2.06 -8.55 9.22
CA GLN A 330 1.86 -7.58 8.15
C GLN A 330 0.40 -7.53 7.70
N LEU A 331 -0.21 -8.70 7.45
CA LEU A 331 -1.60 -8.78 7.01
C LEU A 331 -2.55 -8.24 8.08
N LEU A 332 -2.36 -8.60 9.34
CA LEU A 332 -3.13 -8.04 10.47
C LEU A 332 -2.91 -6.54 10.64
N THR A 333 -1.69 -6.05 10.44
CA THR A 333 -1.40 -4.61 10.49
C THR A 333 -2.20 -3.88 9.41
N VAL A 334 -2.07 -4.30 8.15
CA VAL A 334 -2.65 -3.58 7.02
C VAL A 334 -4.15 -3.81 6.91
N ILE A 335 -4.59 -5.06 6.74
CA ILE A 335 -6.01 -5.41 6.59
C ILE A 335 -6.77 -5.12 7.88
N GLY A 336 -6.18 -5.42 9.03
CA GLY A 336 -6.85 -5.18 10.30
C GLY A 336 -7.03 -3.69 10.59
N LEU A 337 -6.07 -2.83 10.25
CA LEU A 337 -6.28 -1.37 10.29
C LEU A 337 -7.33 -0.92 9.28
N LEU A 338 -7.38 -1.51 8.09
CA LEU A 338 -8.41 -1.18 7.11
C LEU A 338 -9.82 -1.54 7.61
N ILE A 339 -10.00 -2.71 8.23
CA ILE A 339 -11.26 -3.11 8.87
C ILE A 339 -11.64 -2.12 9.99
N PHE A 340 -10.63 -1.58 10.68
CA PHE A 340 -10.80 -0.62 11.76
C PHE A 340 -11.15 0.79 11.25
N THR A 341 -10.56 1.22 10.13
CA THR A 341 -10.53 2.63 9.67
C THR A 341 -11.45 2.91 8.47
N ARG A 342 -11.85 1.90 7.68
CA ARG A 342 -12.83 2.11 6.60
C ARG A 342 -14.15 2.56 7.22
N GLU A 343 -14.82 3.50 6.54
CA GLU A 343 -16.06 4.24 6.89
C GLU A 343 -15.87 5.73 7.21
N ASP A 344 -14.63 6.24 7.13
CA ASP A 344 -14.30 7.59 7.60
C ASP A 344 -13.80 8.53 6.50
N GLU A 345 -14.20 8.39 5.23
CA GLU A 345 -13.75 9.29 4.15
C GLU A 345 -12.22 9.44 4.14
N SER A 346 -11.55 8.30 3.94
CA SER A 346 -10.12 8.13 4.20
C SER A 346 -9.31 7.88 2.93
N LEU A 347 -8.01 8.19 3.00
CA LEU A 347 -7.02 7.84 1.98
C LEU A 347 -6.01 6.87 2.59
N VAL A 348 -5.78 5.73 1.93
CA VAL A 348 -4.83 4.72 2.39
C VAL A 348 -3.74 4.55 1.34
N LEU A 349 -2.50 4.77 1.75
CA LEU A 349 -1.33 4.69 0.91
C LEU A 349 -0.47 3.51 1.41
N LEU A 350 -0.36 2.47 0.60
CA LEU A 350 0.38 1.26 0.94
C LEU A 350 1.58 1.12 0.02
N ASP A 351 2.78 1.17 0.58
CA ASP A 351 4.02 1.02 -0.17
C ASP A 351 4.63 -0.35 0.11
N GLU A 352 4.54 -1.24 -0.88
CA GLU A 352 4.97 -2.65 -0.85
C GLU A 352 4.36 -3.47 0.30
N PRO A 353 3.02 -3.50 0.46
CA PRO A 353 2.37 -4.24 1.55
C PRO A 353 2.43 -5.77 1.40
N ASP A 354 2.96 -6.27 0.28
CA ASP A 354 2.97 -7.67 -0.10
C ASP A 354 4.32 -8.38 0.13
N THR A 355 5.34 -7.68 0.61
CA THR A 355 6.74 -8.17 0.69
C THR A 355 6.95 -9.43 1.53
N HIS A 356 6.25 -9.58 2.66
CA HIS A 356 6.38 -10.76 3.53
C HIS A 356 5.24 -11.77 3.34
N LEU A 357 4.36 -11.54 2.34
CA LEU A 357 3.24 -12.44 2.07
C LEU A 357 3.68 -13.64 1.23
N ASN A 358 3.10 -14.81 1.53
CA ASN A 358 3.27 -16.00 0.70
C ASN A 358 2.49 -15.85 -0.62
N PRO A 359 2.80 -16.66 -1.66
CA PRO A 359 2.16 -16.55 -2.97
C PRO A 359 0.62 -16.66 -2.96
N VAL A 360 0.06 -17.51 -2.09
CA VAL A 360 -1.40 -17.68 -1.97
C VAL A 360 -2.04 -16.39 -1.44
N TRP A 361 -1.46 -15.80 -0.40
CA TRP A 361 -1.96 -14.54 0.15
C TRP A 361 -1.75 -13.35 -0.78
N LYS A 362 -0.68 -13.34 -1.58
CA LYS A 362 -0.48 -12.34 -2.64
C LYS A 362 -1.57 -12.41 -3.71
N TYR A 363 -1.90 -13.63 -4.13
CA TYR A 363 -2.97 -13.88 -5.10
C TYR A 363 -4.34 -13.40 -4.58
N ASP A 364 -4.65 -13.67 -3.31
CA ASP A 364 -5.92 -13.27 -2.69
C ASP A 364 -5.90 -11.84 -2.12
N TYR A 365 -4.79 -11.11 -2.19
CA TYR A 365 -4.61 -9.87 -1.44
C TYR A 365 -5.69 -8.82 -1.75
N LEU A 366 -5.97 -8.59 -3.04
CA LEU A 366 -7.02 -7.67 -3.47
C LEU A 366 -8.41 -8.21 -3.15
N HIS A 367 -8.60 -9.53 -3.18
CA HIS A 367 -9.83 -10.15 -2.74
C HIS A 367 -10.08 -9.85 -1.27
N TYR A 368 -9.09 -10.02 -0.39
CA TYR A 368 -9.19 -9.66 1.03
C TYR A 368 -9.54 -8.18 1.24
N LEU A 369 -8.94 -7.27 0.45
CA LEU A 369 -9.26 -5.84 0.50
C LEU A 369 -10.70 -5.53 0.06
N LYS A 370 -11.26 -6.29 -0.88
CA LYS A 370 -12.65 -6.12 -1.33
C LYS A 370 -13.64 -6.75 -0.35
N THR A 371 -13.41 -8.00 0.07
CA THR A 371 -14.40 -8.79 0.81
C THR A 371 -14.37 -8.62 2.32
N LEU A 372 -13.22 -8.39 2.94
CA LEU A 372 -13.15 -8.27 4.41
C LEU A 372 -13.42 -6.87 4.91
N VAL A 373 -13.34 -5.90 4.00
CA VAL A 373 -13.35 -4.49 4.35
C VAL A 373 -14.63 -3.84 3.80
N LYS A 374 -15.78 -4.41 4.18
CA LYS A 374 -17.15 -4.05 3.74
C LYS A 374 -17.66 -2.76 4.39
N SER A 375 -18.47 -1.99 3.65
CA SER A 375 -19.08 -0.73 4.11
C SER A 375 -20.26 -0.94 5.09
N LYS A 376 -20.46 0.04 5.98
CA LYS A 376 -21.39 0.07 7.12
C LYS A 376 -22.88 -0.12 6.77
N ASN A 377 -23.30 0.37 5.60
CA ASN A 377 -24.69 0.75 5.38
C ASN A 377 -25.69 -0.42 5.20
N LYS A 378 -25.24 -1.65 4.95
CA LYS A 378 -26.16 -2.77 4.69
C LYS A 378 -26.19 -3.89 5.75
N LEU A 379 -25.24 -3.89 6.70
CA LEU A 379 -25.32 -4.79 7.87
C LEU A 379 -26.41 -4.36 8.89
N GLU A 380 -26.80 -3.07 8.86
CA GLU A 380 -27.84 -2.52 9.73
C GLU A 380 -29.23 -2.54 9.06
N SER A 381 -29.33 -2.64 7.72
CA SER A 381 -30.61 -2.66 6.97
C SER A 381 -31.15 -4.07 6.67
N GLY A 382 -30.35 -5.12 6.85
CA GLY A 382 -30.79 -6.51 6.61
C GLY A 382 -30.96 -6.87 5.12
N GLU A 383 -30.48 -6.02 4.20
CA GLU A 383 -30.48 -6.30 2.77
C GLU A 383 -29.39 -7.30 2.40
N GLU A 384 -29.70 -8.25 1.51
CA GLU A 384 -28.69 -9.09 0.86
C GLU A 384 -27.72 -8.18 0.09
N ILE A 385 -26.48 -8.14 0.55
CA ILE A 385 -25.41 -7.39 -0.10
C ILE A 385 -24.79 -8.34 -1.12
N ASP A 386 -24.78 -7.94 -2.38
CA ASP A 386 -23.91 -8.56 -3.37
C ASP A 386 -22.47 -8.52 -2.84
N GLU A 387 -21.77 -9.67 -2.80
CA GLU A 387 -20.50 -9.84 -2.07
C GLU A 387 -19.35 -8.91 -2.56
N LEU A 388 -19.60 -8.15 -3.62
CA LEU A 388 -18.64 -7.38 -4.41
C LEU A 388 -18.85 -5.85 -4.38
N GLU A 389 -19.80 -5.29 -3.62
CA GLU A 389 -19.97 -3.82 -3.57
C GLU A 389 -18.77 -3.13 -2.90
N GLU A 390 -18.00 -2.35 -3.69
CA GLU A 390 -16.84 -1.58 -3.21
C GLU A 390 -17.23 -0.41 -2.30
N ASP A 391 -16.46 -0.19 -1.22
CA ASP A 391 -16.59 1.00 -0.37
C ASP A 391 -16.25 2.26 -1.17
N LYS A 392 -17.24 3.15 -1.33
CA LYS A 392 -17.09 4.41 -2.06
C LYS A 392 -16.48 5.55 -1.23
N THR A 393 -16.18 5.32 0.05
CA THR A 393 -15.67 6.36 0.96
C THR A 393 -14.17 6.32 1.14
N THR A 394 -13.50 5.20 0.86
CA THR A 394 -12.07 5.01 1.13
C THR A 394 -11.31 4.66 -0.13
N GLN A 395 -10.39 5.53 -0.57
CA GLN A 395 -9.47 5.20 -1.66
C GLN A 395 -8.20 4.53 -1.11
N ILE A 396 -7.77 3.45 -1.76
CA ILE A 396 -6.53 2.74 -1.49
C ILE A 396 -5.62 2.82 -2.70
N ILE A 397 -4.42 3.35 -2.49
CA ILE A 397 -3.35 3.37 -3.48
C ILE A 397 -2.24 2.45 -3.00
N ILE A 398 -1.91 1.45 -3.81
CA ILE A 398 -0.94 0.39 -3.50
C ILE A 398 0.23 0.50 -4.46
N ASN A 399 1.43 0.61 -3.96
CA ASN A 399 2.63 0.33 -4.73
C ASN A 399 3.01 -1.14 -4.55
N THR A 400 3.15 -1.87 -5.64
CA THR A 400 3.64 -3.25 -5.62
C THR A 400 4.48 -3.55 -6.85
N HIS A 401 5.35 -4.54 -6.70
CA HIS A 401 6.19 -5.10 -7.74
C HIS A 401 5.83 -6.55 -8.05
N ASP A 402 4.74 -7.08 -7.48
CA ASP A 402 4.41 -8.49 -7.59
C ASP A 402 3.29 -8.74 -8.63
N PRO A 403 3.54 -9.56 -9.66
CA PRO A 403 2.54 -9.87 -10.69
C PRO A 403 1.32 -10.64 -10.15
N LEU A 404 1.46 -11.36 -9.02
CA LEU A 404 0.35 -12.11 -8.43
C LEU A 404 -0.70 -11.18 -7.83
N VAL A 405 -0.27 -10.06 -7.24
CA VAL A 405 -1.18 -9.09 -6.60
C VAL A 405 -2.10 -8.45 -7.63
N ILE A 406 -1.60 -8.18 -8.85
CA ILE A 406 -2.37 -7.45 -9.86
C ILE A 406 -3.19 -8.35 -10.80
N GLY A 407 -3.05 -9.68 -10.70
CA GLY A 407 -3.63 -10.61 -11.69
C GLY A 407 -5.16 -10.64 -11.74
N SER A 408 -5.85 -10.04 -10.76
CA SER A 408 -7.32 -9.92 -10.71
C SER A 408 -7.81 -8.50 -11.03
N MET A 409 -6.93 -7.58 -11.44
CA MET A 409 -7.27 -6.19 -11.71
C MET A 409 -7.66 -5.96 -13.17
N VAL A 410 -8.55 -5.00 -13.37
CA VAL A 410 -8.79 -4.37 -14.68
C VAL A 410 -7.79 -3.23 -14.89
N LYS A 411 -7.54 -2.85 -16.15
CA LYS A 411 -6.55 -1.82 -16.51
C LYS A 411 -6.79 -0.48 -15.85
N SER A 412 -8.06 -0.07 -15.66
CA SER A 412 -8.41 1.19 -15.00
C SER A 412 -7.97 1.28 -13.54
N GLN A 413 -7.70 0.13 -12.90
CA GLN A 413 -7.14 0.07 -11.55
C GLN A 413 -5.62 0.10 -11.52
N VAL A 414 -4.93 0.12 -12.68
CA VAL A 414 -3.47 0.05 -12.75
C VAL A 414 -2.92 1.33 -13.37
N ARG A 415 -1.81 1.82 -12.80
CA ARG A 415 -1.03 2.93 -13.36
C ARG A 415 0.44 2.55 -13.48
N LEU A 416 0.95 2.56 -14.71
CA LEU A 416 2.33 2.26 -15.08
C LEU A 416 3.21 3.50 -15.00
N PHE A 417 4.23 3.45 -14.14
CA PHE A 417 5.25 4.48 -13.95
C PHE A 417 6.48 4.22 -14.81
N GLY A 418 7.14 5.30 -15.24
CA GLY A 418 8.44 5.23 -15.93
C GLY A 418 8.34 5.14 -17.46
N LYS A 419 7.16 5.37 -18.05
CA LYS A 419 7.04 5.58 -19.49
C LYS A 419 7.34 7.04 -19.82
N GLU A 420 8.52 7.30 -20.39
CA GLU A 420 8.83 8.57 -21.07
C GLU A 420 8.07 8.62 -22.40
N ILE A 421 7.42 9.74 -22.69
CA ILE A 421 6.74 9.96 -23.98
C ILE A 421 7.71 10.72 -24.90
N GLU A 422 7.97 10.15 -26.08
CA GLU A 422 8.40 10.96 -27.23
C GLU A 422 7.28 11.93 -27.52
N THR A 423 7.55 13.24 -27.41
CA THR A 423 6.66 14.38 -27.60
C THR A 423 6.00 14.37 -29.00
N GLN A 424 5.13 13.40 -29.26
CA GLN A 424 4.25 13.44 -30.41
C GLN A 424 3.15 14.41 -30.06
N HIS A 425 3.31 15.63 -30.58
CA HIS A 425 2.33 16.68 -30.73
C HIS A 425 0.90 16.24 -30.38
N LEU A 426 0.56 16.35 -29.09
CA LEU A 426 -0.84 16.45 -28.69
C LEU A 426 -1.36 17.67 -29.43
N ASN A 427 -2.25 17.44 -30.40
CA ASN A 427 -2.86 18.48 -31.21
C ASN A 427 -3.21 19.68 -30.32
N ALA A 428 -2.64 20.85 -30.66
CA ALA A 428 -2.88 22.13 -29.99
C ALA A 428 -4.30 22.64 -30.27
N GLY A 429 -5.32 21.82 -29.98
CA GLY A 429 -6.68 22.28 -29.78
C GLY A 429 -6.74 23.03 -28.45
N LYS A 430 -7.59 24.07 -28.37
CA LYS A 430 -7.86 24.80 -27.13
C LYS A 430 -8.20 23.82 -26.01
N SER A 431 -7.25 23.58 -25.12
CA SER A 431 -7.39 22.64 -24.02
C SER A 431 -8.49 23.13 -23.06
N LYS A 432 -9.47 22.27 -22.75
CA LYS A 432 -10.53 22.59 -21.78
C LYS A 432 -10.07 22.18 -20.38
N GLY A 433 -9.27 23.02 -19.73
CA GLY A 433 -9.02 22.95 -18.28
C GLY A 433 -7.54 22.87 -17.88
N LYS A 434 -7.24 23.39 -16.68
CA LYS A 434 -5.89 23.59 -16.15
C LYS A 434 -5.05 22.30 -16.13
N PHE A 435 -5.64 21.17 -15.76
CA PHE A 435 -4.92 19.89 -15.72
C PHE A 435 -4.41 19.47 -17.09
N GLU A 436 -5.21 19.62 -18.15
CA GLU A 436 -4.81 19.25 -19.50
C GLU A 436 -3.70 20.19 -20.03
N GLU A 437 -3.70 21.47 -19.65
CA GLU A 437 -2.59 22.38 -19.92
C GLU A 437 -1.29 21.92 -19.24
N LEU A 438 -1.36 21.53 -17.96
CA LEU A 438 -0.21 21.01 -17.21
C LEU A 438 0.27 19.66 -17.77
N LYS A 439 -0.67 18.82 -18.18
CA LYS A 439 -0.42 17.52 -18.82
C LYS A 439 0.33 17.68 -20.14
N GLN A 440 0.06 18.71 -20.93
CA GLN A 440 0.83 19.00 -22.15
C GLN A 440 2.29 19.40 -21.88
N GLN A 441 2.59 19.92 -20.68
CA GLN A 441 3.94 20.33 -20.26
C GLN A 441 4.68 19.24 -19.49
N ALA A 442 4.01 18.14 -19.17
CA ALA A 442 4.56 17.06 -18.36
C ALA A 442 5.66 16.29 -19.09
N LEU A 443 6.70 15.91 -18.34
CA LEU A 443 7.83 15.15 -18.86
C LEU A 443 7.64 13.65 -18.62
N ASN A 444 6.87 13.28 -17.59
CA ASN A 444 6.64 11.90 -17.18
C ASN A 444 5.17 11.69 -16.78
N PHE A 445 4.64 10.52 -17.11
CA PHE A 445 3.25 10.15 -16.81
C PHE A 445 3.19 8.79 -16.12
N ALA A 446 2.23 8.66 -15.22
CA ALA A 446 1.70 7.35 -14.87
C ALA A 446 0.48 7.07 -15.74
N ILE A 447 0.58 6.07 -16.61
CA ILE A 447 -0.46 5.77 -17.62
C ILE A 447 -1.23 4.50 -17.29
N GLU A 448 -2.46 4.41 -17.78
CA GLU A 448 -3.19 3.15 -17.83
C GLU A 448 -2.50 2.15 -18.78
N PRO A 449 -2.44 0.85 -18.45
CA PRO A 449 -2.00 -0.16 -19.41
C PRO A 449 -3.02 -0.36 -20.54
N ASP A 450 -2.54 -0.83 -21.70
CA ASP A 450 -3.37 -1.09 -22.87
C ASP A 450 -4.30 -2.29 -22.68
N ILE A 451 -3.87 -3.26 -21.85
CA ILE A 451 -4.56 -4.53 -21.61
C ILE A 451 -4.91 -4.71 -20.14
N ASP A 452 -6.00 -5.42 -19.88
CA ASP A 452 -6.36 -5.85 -18.53
C ASP A 452 -5.36 -6.90 -18.03
N PRO A 453 -4.80 -6.74 -16.82
CA PRO A 453 -4.06 -7.81 -16.15
C PRO A 453 -4.90 -9.08 -15.96
N GLN A 454 -6.19 -8.89 -15.67
CA GLN A 454 -7.16 -9.96 -15.50
C GLN A 454 -7.23 -10.86 -16.74
N GLY A 455 -7.03 -12.16 -16.54
CA GLY A 455 -7.11 -13.17 -17.59
C GLY A 455 -5.81 -13.44 -18.36
N LEU A 456 -4.75 -12.64 -18.18
CA LEU A 456 -3.46 -12.89 -18.85
C LEU A 456 -2.68 -14.07 -18.25
N GLY A 457 -2.97 -14.42 -17.00
CA GLY A 457 -2.13 -15.32 -16.21
C GLY A 457 -0.76 -14.71 -15.89
N VAL A 458 -0.02 -15.33 -14.98
CA VAL A 458 1.27 -14.79 -14.48
C VAL A 458 2.29 -14.62 -15.60
N ALA A 459 2.37 -15.59 -16.51
CA ALA A 459 3.27 -15.54 -17.66
C ALA A 459 2.93 -14.40 -18.63
N GLY A 460 1.64 -14.17 -18.90
CA GLY A 460 1.18 -13.07 -19.72
C GLY A 460 1.48 -11.71 -19.08
N ILE A 461 1.23 -11.56 -17.78
CA ILE A 461 1.53 -10.34 -17.01
C ILE A 461 3.03 -10.02 -17.09
N LEU A 462 3.89 -11.00 -16.82
CA LEU A 462 5.34 -10.84 -16.82
C LEU A 462 5.90 -10.42 -18.19
N THR A 463 5.36 -10.99 -19.27
CA THR A 463 5.83 -10.73 -20.65
C THR A 463 5.16 -9.53 -21.31
N SER A 464 4.02 -9.09 -20.80
CA SER A 464 3.31 -7.90 -21.27
C SER A 464 4.07 -6.62 -20.96
N GLU A 465 3.53 -5.48 -21.41
CA GLU A 465 4.06 -4.16 -21.07
C GLU A 465 4.01 -3.79 -19.58
N LEU A 466 3.29 -4.56 -18.75
CA LEU A 466 3.24 -4.36 -17.30
C LEU A 466 4.63 -4.54 -16.69
N PHE A 467 5.33 -5.63 -17.03
CA PHE A 467 6.68 -5.95 -16.51
C PHE A 467 7.76 -5.96 -17.59
N GLY A 468 7.40 -6.26 -18.83
CA GLY A 468 8.28 -6.20 -19.99
C GLY A 468 9.37 -7.27 -20.02
N LEU A 469 9.18 -8.42 -19.36
CA LEU A 469 10.16 -9.50 -19.42
C LEU A 469 10.20 -10.09 -20.84
N PRO A 470 11.41 -10.29 -21.41
CA PRO A 470 11.54 -10.88 -22.75
C PRO A 470 11.13 -12.35 -22.78
N SER A 471 11.19 -13.03 -21.63
CA SER A 471 10.80 -14.41 -21.44
C SER A 471 10.51 -14.68 -19.96
N ILE A 472 9.74 -15.73 -19.70
CA ILE A 472 9.53 -16.29 -18.35
C ILE A 472 10.65 -17.26 -17.95
N LEU A 473 11.51 -17.65 -18.90
CA LEU A 473 12.67 -18.51 -18.63
C LEU A 473 13.80 -17.71 -18.00
N ASP A 474 14.59 -18.38 -17.17
CA ASP A 474 15.84 -17.79 -16.70
C ASP A 474 16.78 -17.49 -17.87
N LYS A 475 17.70 -16.55 -17.67
CA LYS A 475 18.59 -16.06 -18.73
C LYS A 475 19.44 -17.18 -19.34
N THR A 476 19.92 -18.13 -18.54
CA THR A 476 20.79 -19.20 -19.02
C THR A 476 20.02 -20.13 -19.94
N THR A 477 18.84 -20.59 -19.51
CA THR A 477 17.97 -21.44 -20.33
C THR A 477 17.52 -20.70 -21.59
N GLN A 478 17.19 -19.40 -21.50
CA GLN A 478 16.78 -18.61 -22.67
C GLN A 478 17.91 -18.45 -23.70
N ILE A 479 19.16 -18.21 -23.27
CA ILE A 479 20.32 -18.15 -24.18
C ILE A 479 20.50 -19.48 -24.89
N LYS A 480 20.50 -20.58 -24.14
CA LYS A 480 20.66 -21.92 -24.70
C LYS A 480 19.55 -22.24 -25.69
N LEU A 481 18.31 -21.90 -25.36
CA LEU A 481 17.16 -22.11 -26.22
C LEU A 481 17.23 -21.25 -27.50
N ASN A 482 17.62 -19.98 -27.37
CA ASN A 482 17.82 -19.08 -28.51
C ASN A 482 18.95 -19.58 -29.43
N ARG A 483 20.08 -20.01 -28.86
CA ARG A 483 21.21 -20.58 -29.59
C ARG A 483 20.81 -21.88 -30.29
N LYS A 484 20.13 -22.79 -29.60
CA LYS A 484 19.54 -24.01 -30.19
C LYS A 484 18.68 -23.68 -31.41
N ARG A 485 17.76 -22.72 -31.29
CA ARG A 485 16.86 -22.29 -32.38
C ARG A 485 17.60 -21.63 -33.54
N TYR A 486 18.64 -20.85 -33.26
CA TYR A 486 19.50 -20.26 -34.28
C TYR A 486 20.25 -21.33 -35.09
N LEU A 487 20.89 -22.28 -34.40
CA LEU A 487 21.59 -23.40 -35.02
C LEU A 487 20.63 -24.33 -35.79
N GLN A 488 19.43 -24.55 -35.26
CA GLN A 488 18.36 -25.27 -35.96
C GLN A 488 18.00 -24.56 -37.28
N GLY A 489 17.88 -23.23 -37.26
CA GLY A 489 17.63 -22.45 -38.47
C GLY A 489 18.76 -22.55 -39.50
N LYS A 490 20.03 -22.53 -39.05
CA LYS A 490 21.21 -22.81 -39.90
C LYS A 490 21.17 -24.22 -40.49
N LEU A 491 20.82 -25.22 -39.68
CA LEU A 491 20.65 -26.61 -40.12
C LEU A 491 19.62 -26.70 -41.25
N MET A 492 18.47 -26.03 -41.11
CA MET A 492 17.41 -25.97 -42.13
C MET A 492 17.80 -25.23 -43.43
N ARG A 493 18.91 -24.50 -43.43
CA ARG A 493 19.50 -23.83 -44.60
C ARG A 493 20.72 -24.57 -45.15
N ASN A 494 21.10 -25.71 -44.55
CA ASN A 494 22.35 -26.42 -44.85
C ASN A 494 23.60 -25.56 -44.60
N GLU A 495 23.55 -24.68 -43.60
CA GLU A 495 24.62 -23.74 -43.22
C GLU A 495 25.30 -24.11 -41.88
N LEU A 496 25.04 -25.30 -41.34
CA LEU A 496 25.57 -25.75 -40.05
C LEU A 496 26.79 -26.67 -40.26
N PHE A 497 27.98 -26.24 -39.81
CA PHE A 497 29.24 -26.94 -40.09
C PHE A 497 30.14 -27.10 -38.85
N GLY A 498 30.98 -28.14 -38.85
CA GLY A 498 32.05 -28.34 -37.86
C GLY A 498 31.53 -28.38 -36.42
N SER A 499 32.19 -27.62 -35.55
CA SER A 499 31.87 -27.55 -34.11
C SER A 499 30.45 -27.06 -33.79
N GLU A 500 29.76 -26.39 -34.72
CA GLU A 500 28.36 -25.97 -34.51
C GLU A 500 27.38 -27.16 -34.53
N GLN A 501 27.74 -28.28 -35.17
CA GLN A 501 26.92 -29.50 -35.17
C GLN A 501 26.93 -30.18 -33.81
N ASP A 502 28.11 -30.30 -33.20
CA ASP A 502 28.28 -30.85 -31.85
C ASP A 502 27.56 -29.96 -30.82
N GLU A 503 27.76 -28.64 -30.89
CA GLU A 503 27.09 -27.67 -30.03
C GLU A 503 25.55 -27.79 -30.14
N TYR A 504 25.02 -27.92 -31.35
CA TYR A 504 23.59 -28.09 -31.56
C TYR A 504 23.06 -29.42 -30.98
N SER A 505 23.79 -30.52 -31.14
CA SER A 505 23.42 -31.83 -30.58
C SER A 505 23.36 -31.78 -29.04
N ASP A 506 24.37 -31.18 -28.42
CA ASP A 506 24.44 -31.01 -26.97
C ASP A 506 23.30 -30.13 -26.45
N LEU A 507 23.08 -28.96 -27.07
CA LEU A 507 21.99 -28.06 -26.72
C LEU A 507 20.61 -28.70 -26.96
N LYS A 508 20.46 -29.51 -28.01
CA LYS A 508 19.22 -30.24 -28.28
C LYS A 508 18.90 -31.20 -27.14
N SER A 509 19.86 -32.06 -26.78
CA SER A 509 19.73 -33.04 -25.70
C SER A 509 19.44 -32.38 -24.36
N GLU A 510 20.12 -31.27 -24.04
CA GLU A 510 19.88 -30.51 -22.82
C GLU A 510 18.46 -29.90 -22.79
N MET A 511 18.04 -29.23 -23.86
CA MET A 511 16.75 -28.54 -23.91
C MET A 511 15.56 -29.52 -23.94
N GLU A 512 15.71 -30.70 -24.53
CA GLU A 512 14.67 -31.74 -24.52
C GLU A 512 14.40 -32.29 -23.11
N LYS A 513 15.43 -32.40 -22.26
CA LYS A 513 15.25 -32.77 -20.84
C LYS A 513 14.42 -31.76 -20.06
N LEU A 514 14.41 -30.50 -20.50
CA LEU A 514 13.63 -29.40 -19.92
C LEU A 514 12.24 -29.26 -20.56
N GLY A 515 11.86 -30.15 -21.49
CA GLY A 515 10.57 -30.12 -22.18
C GLY A 515 10.52 -29.24 -23.43
N PHE A 516 11.65 -28.67 -23.87
CA PHE A 516 11.74 -27.89 -25.11
C PHE A 516 12.10 -28.79 -26.30
N TYR A 517 11.15 -29.64 -26.67
CA TYR A 517 11.27 -30.56 -27.79
C TYR A 517 11.41 -29.83 -29.12
N GLU A 518 12.13 -30.46 -30.04
CA GLU A 518 12.34 -29.93 -31.38
C GLU A 518 11.08 -30.04 -32.26
N GLU A 519 10.26 -31.05 -32.01
CA GLU A 519 9.04 -31.31 -32.76
C GLU A 519 7.93 -30.36 -32.30
N SER A 520 7.93 -29.13 -32.81
CA SER A 520 6.63 -28.54 -33.15
C SER A 520 6.17 -29.23 -34.42
N GLU A 521 5.07 -29.99 -34.38
CA GLU A 521 4.44 -30.55 -35.58
C GLU A 521 3.99 -29.45 -36.56
N ASP A 522 4.01 -28.18 -36.16
CA ASP A 522 3.66 -27.04 -37.00
C ASP A 522 4.76 -26.70 -38.02
N TYR A 523 4.55 -27.16 -39.26
CA TYR A 523 5.35 -26.81 -40.45
C TYR A 523 5.58 -25.30 -40.61
N TRP A 524 4.58 -24.48 -40.32
CA TRP A 524 4.68 -23.02 -40.49
C TRP A 524 5.56 -22.38 -39.43
N PHE A 525 5.56 -22.93 -38.22
CA PHE A 525 6.47 -22.49 -37.17
C PHE A 525 7.93 -22.80 -37.53
N LYS A 526 8.19 -23.96 -38.16
CA LYS A 526 9.53 -24.30 -38.69
C LYS A 526 9.99 -23.30 -39.76
N GLN A 527 9.11 -22.92 -40.70
CA GLN A 527 9.42 -21.89 -41.70
C GLN A 527 9.68 -20.52 -41.06
N TYR A 528 8.93 -20.17 -40.02
CA TYR A 528 9.15 -18.94 -39.25
C TYR A 528 10.55 -18.89 -38.62
N LEU A 529 10.97 -19.98 -37.94
CA LEU A 529 12.30 -20.07 -37.33
C LEU A 529 13.43 -19.99 -38.38
N LYS A 530 13.24 -20.63 -39.54
CA LYS A 530 14.21 -20.59 -40.65
C LYS A 530 14.47 -19.17 -41.16
N GLU A 531 13.42 -18.34 -41.26
CA GLU A 531 13.54 -16.95 -41.73
C GLU A 531 14.02 -16.00 -40.64
N MET A 532 13.57 -16.17 -39.39
CA MET A 532 13.99 -15.33 -38.26
C MET A 532 15.47 -15.49 -37.91
N SER A 533 16.00 -16.71 -37.99
CA SER A 533 17.42 -17.01 -37.71
C SER A 533 18.42 -16.44 -38.73
N LYS A 534 17.95 -15.76 -39.78
CA LYS A 534 18.82 -14.96 -40.68
C LYS A 534 19.32 -13.67 -40.02
N VAL A 535 18.72 -13.27 -38.90
CA VAL A 535 19.09 -12.06 -38.15
C VAL A 535 19.91 -12.49 -36.93
N GLU A 536 21.16 -12.04 -36.82
CA GLU A 536 22.02 -12.42 -35.69
C GLU A 536 21.48 -11.98 -34.34
N SER A 537 20.81 -10.82 -34.27
CA SER A 537 20.22 -10.35 -33.01
C SER A 537 19.13 -11.30 -32.49
N PHE A 538 18.56 -12.18 -33.30
CA PHE A 538 17.56 -13.17 -32.87
C PHE A 538 18.04 -14.06 -31.70
N GLN A 539 19.34 -14.23 -31.52
CA GLN A 539 19.89 -15.01 -30.40
C GLN A 539 19.91 -14.25 -29.06
N ASN A 540 19.75 -12.93 -29.07
CA ASN A 540 19.85 -12.08 -27.89
C ASN A 540 18.63 -12.24 -26.96
N ILE A 541 18.83 -11.97 -25.67
CA ILE A 541 17.72 -11.90 -24.69
C ILE A 541 17.19 -10.48 -24.54
N GLN A 542 18.09 -9.49 -24.52
CA GLN A 542 17.76 -8.09 -24.40
C GLN A 542 18.08 -7.38 -25.71
N PHE A 543 17.21 -6.45 -26.07
CA PHE A 543 17.28 -5.72 -27.33
C PHE A 543 17.30 -4.22 -27.03
N SER A 544 18.08 -3.47 -27.80
CA SER A 544 17.93 -2.02 -27.87
C SER A 544 16.54 -1.64 -28.45
N LYS A 545 16.10 -0.39 -28.28
CA LYS A 545 14.84 0.08 -28.87
C LYS A 545 14.82 -0.13 -30.40
N GLU A 546 15.95 0.10 -31.07
CA GLU A 546 16.11 -0.09 -32.51
C GLU A 546 16.09 -1.56 -32.91
N GLU A 547 16.82 -2.42 -32.20
CA GLU A 547 16.83 -3.86 -32.45
C GLU A 547 15.45 -4.48 -32.26
N LYS A 548 14.74 -4.09 -31.20
CA LYS A 548 13.37 -4.54 -30.91
C LYS A 548 12.40 -4.11 -32.02
N SER A 549 12.50 -2.86 -32.48
CA SER A 549 11.68 -2.33 -33.58
C SER A 549 11.95 -3.09 -34.89
N ASN A 550 13.21 -3.34 -35.21
CA ASN A 550 13.61 -4.06 -36.42
C ASN A 550 13.15 -5.53 -36.38
N LEU A 551 13.38 -6.23 -35.27
CA LEU A 551 12.92 -7.61 -35.08
C LEU A 551 11.38 -7.72 -35.14
N ASN A 552 10.65 -6.77 -34.54
CA ASN A 552 9.19 -6.76 -34.61
C ASN A 552 8.68 -6.54 -36.04
N LYS A 553 9.24 -5.57 -36.78
CA LYS A 553 8.89 -5.35 -38.19
C LYS A 553 9.11 -6.61 -39.02
N ARG A 554 10.29 -7.22 -38.88
CA ARG A 554 10.66 -8.43 -39.62
C ARG A 554 9.83 -9.65 -39.23
N SER A 555 9.55 -9.82 -37.94
CA SER A 555 8.64 -10.85 -37.44
C SER A 555 7.24 -10.71 -38.04
N GLN A 556 6.69 -9.48 -38.08
CA GLN A 556 5.39 -9.20 -38.70
C GLN A 556 5.41 -9.47 -40.21
N GLU A 557 6.46 -9.09 -40.92
CA GLU A 557 6.61 -9.36 -42.35
C GLU A 557 6.67 -10.86 -42.65
N ILE A 558 7.48 -11.61 -41.90
CA ILE A 558 7.60 -13.07 -42.03
C ILE A 558 6.26 -13.75 -41.68
N ALA A 559 5.61 -13.34 -40.59
CA ALA A 559 4.32 -13.87 -40.19
C ALA A 559 3.23 -13.58 -41.24
N LYS A 560 3.20 -12.39 -41.83
CA LYS A 560 2.30 -12.05 -42.94
C LYS A 560 2.58 -12.89 -44.18
N LYS A 561 3.85 -13.09 -44.54
CA LYS A 561 4.28 -13.92 -45.67
C LYS A 561 3.84 -15.38 -45.49
N ILE A 562 4.08 -15.94 -44.30
CA ILE A 562 3.66 -17.29 -43.92
C ILE A 562 2.13 -17.41 -43.91
N ALA A 563 1.41 -16.44 -43.36
CA ALA A 563 -0.06 -16.43 -43.35
C ALA A 563 -0.65 -16.38 -44.77
N LYS A 564 0.01 -15.68 -45.70
CA LYS A 564 -0.37 -15.64 -47.11
C LYS A 564 -0.14 -17.00 -47.78
N GLN A 565 1.04 -17.61 -47.61
CA GLN A 565 1.35 -18.95 -48.13
C GLN A 565 0.38 -20.01 -47.57
N LYS A 566 0.04 -19.93 -46.28
CA LYS A 566 -0.94 -20.82 -45.64
C LYS A 566 -2.36 -20.69 -46.20
N LYS A 567 -2.73 -19.50 -46.72
CA LYS A 567 -4.01 -19.29 -47.42
C LYS A 567 -3.96 -19.79 -48.86
N GLU A 568 -2.79 -19.73 -49.50
CA GLU A 568 -2.57 -20.19 -50.87
C GLU A 568 -2.52 -21.73 -50.95
N GLU A 569 -1.94 -22.41 -49.97
CA GLU A 569 -1.92 -23.89 -49.87
C GLU A 569 -3.25 -24.51 -49.41
N ARG A 570 -4.20 -23.69 -48.90
CA ARG A 570 -5.55 -24.13 -48.51
C ARG A 570 -6.58 -23.99 -49.64
N LYS A 571 -6.22 -23.37 -50.76
CA LYS A 571 -6.99 -23.32 -52.01
C LYS A 571 -6.50 -24.43 -52.92
#